data_AF-A0AAQ2EWL7-F1
#
_entry.id   AF-A0AAQ2EWL7-F1
#
_cell.length_a   1.000
_cell.length_b   1.000
_cell.length_c   1.000
_cell.angle_alpha   90.00
_cell.angle_beta   90.00
_cell.angle_gamma   90.00
#
_symmetry.space_group_name_H-M   'P 1'
#
loop_
_entity.id
_entity.type
_entity.pdbx_description
1 polymer ?
#
loop_
_entity_poly.entity_id
_entity_poly.type
_entity_poly.pdbx_seq_one_letter_code
_entity_poly.pdbx_strand_id
1 'polypeptide(L)'
;MLKGSPTETHDNYANGGDLYRHIFPQSEFIFDHRDVFKVDFIGRFEMINEDFKALSLQLFGHDELLPHVNKSSSKKVLNLCNKNKVDYQSAYSDKGAQFIARFSARDIELLSYRFE
;
A
#
# COMPACT_ATOMS: atom_id res chain seq x y z
N MET A 1 -12.93 15.50 13.90
CA MET A 1 -12.35 15.32 12.55
C MET A 1 -11.08 16.16 12.46
N LEU A 2 -10.03 15.63 11.84
CA LEU A 2 -8.80 16.38 11.59
C LEU A 2 -9.11 17.62 10.73
N LYS A 3 -8.47 18.75 11.03
CA LYS A 3 -8.62 19.99 10.25
C LYS A 3 -7.71 20.03 9.00
N GLY A 4 -6.92 18.98 8.76
CA GLY A 4 -5.97 18.87 7.65
C GLY A 4 -5.39 17.45 7.55
N SER A 5 -4.41 17.25 6.67
CA SER A 5 -3.75 15.96 6.50
C SER A 5 -2.96 15.55 7.75
N PRO A 6 -2.89 14.25 8.08
CA PRO A 6 -2.05 13.75 9.16
C PRO A 6 -0.59 14.17 8.98
N THR A 7 0.07 14.37 10.11
CA THR A 7 1.50 14.66 10.27
C THR A 7 1.99 13.82 11.44
N GLU A 8 3.30 13.72 11.66
CA GLU A 8 3.87 12.95 12.78
C GLU A 8 3.23 13.25 14.14
N THR A 9 2.80 14.48 14.39
CA THR A 9 2.14 14.90 15.63
C THR A 9 0.72 14.34 15.82
N HIS A 10 0.14 13.75 14.78
CA HIS A 10 -1.16 13.10 14.82
C HIS A 10 -1.07 11.61 15.17
N ASP A 11 0.13 11.06 15.25
CA ASP A 11 0.34 9.73 15.82
C ASP A 11 0.31 9.78 17.35
N ASN A 12 -0.35 8.80 17.96
CA ASN A 12 -0.39 8.59 19.39
C ASN A 12 0.00 7.14 19.72
N TYR A 13 1.27 6.97 20.02
CA TYR A 13 1.89 5.69 20.38
C TYR A 13 1.29 5.06 21.65
N ALA A 14 0.73 5.87 22.56
CA ALA A 14 0.20 5.38 23.83
C ALA A 14 -1.17 4.70 23.68
N ASN A 15 -1.93 5.04 22.64
CA ASN A 15 -3.26 4.48 22.40
C ASN A 15 -3.43 3.84 21.02
N GLY A 16 -2.35 3.72 20.23
CA GLY A 16 -2.34 3.12 18.89
C GLY A 16 -3.02 3.99 17.82
N GLY A 17 -3.19 5.29 18.05
CA GLY A 17 -3.69 6.20 17.04
C GLY A 17 -2.61 6.48 15.98
N ASP A 18 -2.51 5.68 14.93
CA ASP A 18 -1.40 5.74 13.97
C ASP A 18 -1.77 6.47 12.66
N LEU A 19 -2.44 7.62 12.77
CA LEU A 19 -3.07 8.31 11.63
C LEU A 19 -2.07 8.75 10.54
N TYR A 20 -0.82 9.04 10.89
CA TYR A 20 0.21 9.46 9.94
C TYR A 20 0.96 8.28 9.33
N ARG A 21 1.34 7.28 10.13
CA ARG A 21 2.03 6.09 9.60
C ARG A 21 1.21 5.31 8.57
N HIS A 22 -0.11 5.37 8.62
CA HIS A 22 -0.98 4.74 7.61
C HIS A 22 -0.91 5.41 6.23
N ILE A 23 -0.39 6.63 6.13
CA ILE A 23 -0.31 7.37 4.86
C ILE A 23 1.11 7.78 4.51
N PHE A 24 2.13 7.35 5.25
CA PHE A 24 3.52 7.75 5.02
C PHE A 24 4.06 7.19 3.69
N PRO A 25 4.87 7.94 2.90
CA PRO A 25 5.30 7.50 1.57
C PRO A 25 6.14 6.23 1.64
N GLN A 26 5.97 5.35 0.65
CA GLN A 26 6.71 4.08 0.61
C GLN A 26 8.20 4.30 0.32
N SER A 27 8.52 5.35 -0.45
CA SER A 27 9.91 5.66 -0.80
C SER A 27 10.79 5.94 0.42
N GLU A 28 10.21 6.44 1.51
CA GLU A 28 10.92 6.69 2.77
C GLU A 28 11.42 5.40 3.46
N PHE A 29 10.82 4.25 3.16
CA PHE A 29 11.25 2.96 3.70
C PHE A 29 12.25 2.23 2.79
N ILE A 30 12.14 2.43 1.48
CA ILE A 30 12.80 1.59 0.47
C ILE A 30 14.08 2.23 -0.08
N PHE A 31 14.14 3.56 -0.13
CA PHE A 31 15.23 4.30 -0.75
C PHE A 31 16.19 4.92 0.28
N ASP A 32 17.41 5.22 -0.14
CA ASP A 32 18.31 6.13 0.57
C ASP A 32 18.03 7.60 0.19
N HIS A 33 18.80 8.51 0.79
CA HIS A 33 18.70 9.96 0.53
C HIS A 33 19.16 10.38 -0.88
N ARG A 34 19.65 9.44 -1.70
CA ARG A 34 20.08 9.64 -3.09
C ARG A 34 19.19 8.85 -4.06
N ASP A 35 18.01 8.43 -3.61
CA ASP A 35 17.06 7.63 -4.39
C ASP A 35 17.63 6.29 -4.88
N VAL A 36 18.56 5.70 -4.11
CA VAL A 36 19.08 4.35 -4.38
C VAL A 36 18.29 3.32 -3.58
N PHE A 37 17.85 2.24 -4.24
CA PHE A 37 17.20 1.11 -3.59
C PHE A 37 18.09 0.47 -2.52
N LYS A 38 17.52 0.17 -1.36
CA LYS A 38 18.19 -0.56 -0.26
C LYS A 38 17.93 -2.06 -0.26
N VAL A 39 17.27 -2.58 -1.28
CA VAL A 39 16.81 -3.97 -1.36
C VAL A 39 17.13 -4.57 -2.73
N ASP A 40 17.31 -5.90 -2.78
CA ASP A 40 17.63 -6.62 -4.02
C ASP A 40 16.41 -6.88 -4.90
N PHE A 41 15.20 -6.78 -4.34
CA PHE A 41 13.94 -7.05 -5.04
C PHE A 41 12.77 -6.27 -4.44
N ILE A 42 11.85 -5.82 -5.28
CA ILE A 42 10.59 -5.18 -4.89
C ILE A 42 9.45 -5.85 -5.65
N GLY A 43 8.57 -6.52 -4.92
CA GLY A 43 7.34 -7.09 -5.48
C GLY A 43 6.17 -6.11 -5.44
N ARG A 44 5.19 -6.33 -6.32
CA ARG A 44 3.92 -5.59 -6.40
C ARG A 44 2.77 -6.46 -5.94
N PHE A 45 1.79 -5.86 -5.28
CA PHE A 45 0.63 -6.59 -4.80
C PHE A 45 -0.20 -7.16 -5.97
N GLU A 46 -0.28 -6.41 -7.06
CA GLU A 46 -1.00 -6.77 -8.28
C GLU A 46 -0.40 -8.00 -8.98
N MET A 47 0.89 -8.26 -8.77
CA MET A 47 1.64 -9.38 -9.35
C MET A 47 2.23 -10.30 -8.26
N ILE A 48 1.58 -10.34 -7.08
CA ILE A 48 2.16 -10.94 -5.87
C ILE A 48 2.54 -12.42 -6.05
N ASN A 49 1.79 -13.16 -6.87
CA ASN A 49 2.07 -14.58 -7.11
C ASN A 49 3.25 -14.75 -8.08
N GLU A 50 3.29 -13.95 -9.13
CA GLU A 50 4.36 -13.92 -10.14
C GLU A 50 5.69 -13.51 -9.50
N ASP A 51 5.67 -12.44 -8.71
CA ASP A 51 6.84 -11.91 -8.01
C ASP A 51 7.34 -12.91 -6.96
N PHE A 52 6.44 -13.54 -6.20
CA PHE A 52 6.83 -14.58 -5.25
C PHE A 52 7.45 -15.80 -5.93
N LYS A 53 6.89 -16.22 -7.06
CA LYS A 53 7.45 -17.33 -7.85
C LYS A 53 8.84 -17.00 -8.38
N ALA A 54 9.07 -15.78 -8.86
CA ALA A 54 10.39 -15.34 -9.30
C ALA A 54 11.41 -15.37 -8.15
N LEU A 55 11.02 -14.86 -6.99
CA LEU A 55 11.84 -14.90 -5.77
C LEU A 55 12.12 -16.33 -5.29
N SER A 56 11.12 -17.20 -5.26
CA SER A 56 11.30 -18.58 -4.78
C SER A 56 12.25 -19.36 -5.68
N LEU A 57 12.17 -19.16 -7.01
CA LEU A 57 13.08 -19.77 -7.95
C LEU A 57 14.53 -19.28 -7.73
N GLN A 58 14.71 -17.99 -7.46
CA GLN A 58 16.01 -17.40 -7.18
C GLN A 58 16.61 -17.88 -5.85
N LEU A 59 15.80 -18.00 -4.81
CA LEU A 59 16.26 -18.31 -3.45
C LEU A 59 16.38 -19.82 -3.18
N PHE A 60 15.47 -20.62 -3.74
CA PHE A 60 15.32 -22.04 -3.42
C PHE A 60 15.53 -22.96 -4.63
N GLY A 61 15.66 -22.41 -5.84
CA GLY A 61 15.87 -23.19 -7.07
C GLY A 61 14.63 -23.88 -7.62
N HIS A 62 13.43 -23.58 -7.10
CA HIS A 62 12.15 -24.09 -7.58
C HIS A 62 11.02 -23.07 -7.37
N ASP A 63 9.94 -23.23 -8.13
CA ASP A 63 8.77 -22.38 -7.97
C ASP A 63 7.90 -22.83 -6.79
N GLU A 64 7.43 -21.84 -6.03
CA GLU A 64 6.49 -22.01 -4.93
C GLU A 64 5.32 -21.04 -5.11
N LEU A 65 4.16 -21.39 -4.56
CA LEU A 65 2.97 -20.53 -4.59
C LEU A 65 2.67 -20.02 -3.19
N LEU A 66 2.23 -18.76 -3.09
CA LEU A 66 1.80 -18.21 -1.80
C LEU A 66 0.53 -18.92 -1.33
N PRO A 67 0.55 -19.55 -0.14
CA PRO A 67 -0.65 -20.17 0.41
C PRO A 67 -1.63 -19.09 0.86
N HIS A 68 -2.89 -19.22 0.46
CA HIS A 68 -3.94 -18.27 0.81
C HIS A 68 -4.54 -18.55 2.20
N VAL A 69 -3.74 -18.32 3.25
CA VAL A 69 -4.04 -18.72 4.64
C VAL A 69 -5.06 -17.82 5.35
N ASN A 70 -5.06 -16.52 5.07
CA ASN A 70 -5.91 -15.52 5.75
C ASN A 70 -7.00 -14.99 4.84
N LYS A 71 -7.79 -15.89 4.25
CA LYS A 71 -8.94 -15.48 3.42
C LYS A 71 -9.95 -14.72 4.29
N SER A 72 -10.10 -13.42 4.05
CA SER A 72 -11.19 -12.66 4.67
C SER A 72 -12.53 -13.35 4.38
N SER A 73 -13.25 -13.74 5.43
CA SER A 73 -14.53 -14.43 5.28
C SER A 73 -15.58 -13.45 4.74
N SER A 74 -15.84 -13.57 3.45
CA SER A 74 -16.61 -12.65 2.62
C SER A 74 -18.12 -12.63 2.89
N LYS A 75 -18.59 -12.89 4.13
CA LYS A 75 -20.03 -12.96 4.43
C LYS A 75 -20.55 -12.14 5.62
N LYS A 76 -19.74 -11.79 6.61
CA LYS A 76 -20.25 -11.02 7.78
C LYS A 76 -19.97 -9.51 7.72
N VAL A 77 -18.88 -9.08 7.09
CA VAL A 77 -18.55 -7.64 6.96
C VAL A 77 -19.22 -7.03 5.71
N LEU A 78 -19.45 -7.83 4.68
CA LEU A 78 -20.08 -7.37 3.44
C LEU A 78 -21.55 -6.96 3.61
N ASN A 79 -22.29 -7.45 4.61
CA ASN A 79 -23.71 -7.06 4.77
C ASN A 79 -23.92 -5.68 5.41
N LEU A 80 -22.88 -5.01 5.92
CA LEU A 80 -22.95 -3.58 6.27
C LEU A 80 -22.48 -2.67 5.13
N CYS A 81 -21.70 -3.19 4.18
CA CYS A 81 -21.04 -2.41 3.14
C CYS A 81 -21.47 -2.75 1.69
N ASN A 82 -22.28 -3.80 1.47
CA ASN A 82 -22.78 -4.15 0.13
C ASN A 82 -24.10 -3.46 -0.17
N LYS A 83 -23.98 -2.27 -0.77
CA LYS A 83 -24.71 -2.00 -2.00
C LYS A 83 -23.70 -1.42 -2.98
N ASN A 84 -23.34 -2.26 -3.95
CA ASN A 84 -22.35 -2.04 -5.00
C ASN A 84 -20.92 -2.30 -4.54
N LYS A 85 -20.21 -3.07 -5.37
CA LYS A 85 -18.76 -3.25 -5.34
C LYS A 85 -18.17 -1.88 -5.72
N VAL A 86 -18.23 -0.92 -4.80
CA VAL A 86 -17.79 0.44 -5.08
C VAL A 86 -16.28 0.35 -5.25
N ASP A 87 -15.81 0.72 -6.43
CA ASP A 87 -14.39 0.78 -6.72
C ASP A 87 -13.70 1.61 -5.63
N TYR A 88 -12.55 1.18 -5.12
CA TYR A 88 -11.89 1.84 -3.99
C TYR A 88 -11.60 3.31 -4.31
N GLN A 89 -11.43 3.63 -5.60
CA GLN A 89 -11.30 4.98 -6.13
C GLN A 89 -12.46 5.90 -5.72
N SER A 90 -13.68 5.38 -5.65
CA SER A 90 -14.88 6.13 -5.26
C SER A 90 -14.87 6.61 -3.80
N ALA A 91 -13.98 6.05 -2.96
CA ALA A 91 -13.78 6.52 -1.60
C ALA A 91 -13.06 7.87 -1.55
N TYR A 92 -12.41 8.28 -2.65
CA TYR A 92 -11.72 9.56 -2.74
C TYR A 92 -12.64 10.63 -3.34
N SER A 93 -12.67 11.79 -2.68
CA SER A 93 -13.10 13.03 -3.34
C SER A 93 -12.00 13.53 -4.27
N ASP A 94 -12.34 14.37 -5.24
CA ASP A 94 -11.35 15.00 -6.14
C ASP A 94 -10.21 15.68 -5.38
N LYS A 95 -10.54 16.36 -4.26
CA LYS A 95 -9.55 16.99 -3.38
C LYS A 95 -8.64 15.97 -2.71
N GLY A 96 -9.19 14.83 -2.30
CA GLY A 96 -8.44 13.72 -1.71
C GLY A 96 -7.50 13.07 -2.73
N ALA A 97 -8.00 12.77 -3.93
CA ALA A 97 -7.20 12.22 -5.02
C ALA A 97 -6.04 13.15 -5.40
N GLN A 98 -6.29 14.46 -5.56
CA GLN A 98 -5.24 15.45 -5.82
C GLN A 98 -4.23 15.56 -4.68
N PHE A 99 -4.67 15.41 -3.43
CA PHE A 99 -3.76 15.38 -2.29
C PHE A 99 -2.84 14.16 -2.38
N ILE A 100 -3.39 12.95 -2.55
CA ILE A 100 -2.61 11.71 -2.64
C ILE A 100 -1.65 11.76 -3.84
N ALA A 101 -2.10 12.22 -5.00
CA ALA A 101 -1.24 12.36 -6.18
C ALA A 101 -0.02 13.26 -5.93
N ARG A 102 -0.18 14.36 -5.20
CA ARG A 102 0.95 15.23 -4.82
C ARG A 102 1.80 14.62 -3.71
N PHE A 103 1.16 14.03 -2.71
CA PHE A 103 1.84 13.44 -1.56
C PHE A 103 2.72 12.25 -1.98
N SER A 104 2.24 11.42 -2.89
CA SER A 104 2.92 10.24 -3.43
C SER A 104 3.65 10.52 -4.74
N ALA A 105 3.88 11.79 -5.13
CA ALA A 105 4.51 12.13 -6.41
C ALA A 105 5.90 11.48 -6.58
N ARG A 106 6.71 11.49 -5.52
CA ARG A 106 8.02 10.84 -5.49
C ARG A 106 7.89 9.31 -5.61
N ASP A 107 6.93 8.70 -4.91
CA ASP A 107 6.67 7.26 -5.03
C ASP A 107 6.26 6.91 -6.47
N ILE A 108 5.41 7.72 -7.10
CA ILE A 108 4.98 7.53 -8.50
C ILE A 108 6.18 7.57 -9.44
N GLU A 109 7.08 8.53 -9.27
CA GLU A 109 8.29 8.67 -10.08
C GLU A 109 9.23 7.47 -9.89
N LEU A 110 9.58 7.15 -8.64
CA LEU A 110 10.58 6.13 -8.33
C LEU A 110 10.08 4.69 -8.54
N LEU A 111 8.81 4.42 -8.25
CA LEU A 111 8.21 3.09 -8.32
C LEU A 111 7.36 2.91 -9.59
N SER A 112 7.27 3.92 -10.44
CA SER A 112 6.48 3.91 -11.67
C SER A 112 5.03 3.49 -11.42
N TYR A 113 4.44 3.94 -10.32
CA TYR A 113 3.03 3.65 -10.02
C TYR A 113 2.11 4.34 -11.04
N ARG A 114 1.04 3.64 -11.40
CA ARG A 114 -0.07 4.20 -12.16
C ARG A 114 -1.31 4.07 -11.30
N PHE A 115 -2.06 5.15 -11.18
CA PHE A 115 -3.40 5.09 -10.63
C PHE A 115 -4.30 4.53 -11.74
N GLU A 116 -4.56 3.23 -11.70
CA GLU A 116 -5.52 2.53 -12.57
C GLU A 116 -6.87 2.37 -11.89
#